data_AF-A0A074JXK7-F1
#
_entry.id   AF-A0A074JXK7-F1
#
_cell.length_a   1.000
_cell.length_b   1.000
_cell.length_c   1.000
_cell.angle_alpha   90.00
_cell.angle_beta   90.00
_cell.angle_gamma   90.00
#
_symmetry.space_group_name_H-M   'P 1'
#
loop_
_entity.id
_entity.type
_entity.pdbx_description
1 polymer ?
#
loop_
_entity_poly.entity_id
_entity_poly.type
_entity_poly.pdbx_seq_one_letter_code
_entity_poly.pdbx_strand_id
1 'polypeptide(L)'
;MVGRARRKGGPAAADLVEITLINARRLHGIWADAGVAISIMFPFVLSFLAISGFFYGAEISQAVFLFAFPLSGVFALSVGLSHRLCTQPDIEETPEMVIHALSRHRVWVQAIGVASIIFTSFWGMFQNLRFSSLFF
;
A
#
# COMPACT_ATOMS: atom_id res chain seq x y z
N MET A 1 -6.89 5.61 -17.00
CA MET A 1 -5.61 5.69 -17.73
C MET A 1 -5.06 4.32 -18.12
N VAL A 2 -4.96 3.32 -17.24
CA VAL A 2 -4.53 1.93 -17.61
C VAL A 2 -5.44 1.22 -18.65
N GLY A 3 -6.76 1.34 -18.52
CA GLY A 3 -7.71 0.70 -19.47
C GLY A 3 -7.71 1.33 -20.87
N ARG A 4 -7.21 2.56 -21.03
CA ARG A 4 -7.09 3.25 -22.32
C ARG A 4 -5.79 2.88 -23.04
N ALA A 5 -4.69 2.74 -22.29
CA ALA A 5 -3.41 2.25 -22.80
C ALA A 5 -3.53 0.80 -23.35
N ARG A 6 -4.27 -0.08 -22.65
CA ARG A 6 -4.53 -1.45 -23.12
C ARG A 6 -5.43 -1.54 -24.37
N ARG A 7 -6.28 -0.53 -24.63
CA ARG A 7 -7.25 -0.56 -25.74
C ARG A 7 -6.81 0.20 -26.99
N LYS A 8 -5.89 1.16 -26.90
CA LYS A 8 -5.52 1.99 -28.06
C LYS A 8 -4.17 1.63 -28.67
N GLY A 9 -3.22 1.06 -27.91
CA GLY A 9 -1.84 0.90 -28.38
C GLY A 9 -1.21 2.25 -28.77
N GLY A 10 0.11 2.30 -28.91
CA GLY A 10 0.81 3.53 -29.33
C GLY A 10 1.35 4.40 -28.18
N PRO A 11 1.64 5.69 -28.42
CA PRO A 11 2.50 6.53 -27.58
C PRO A 11 2.11 6.56 -26.10
N ALA A 12 0.82 6.61 -25.79
CA ALA A 12 0.33 6.67 -24.41
C ALA A 12 0.63 5.43 -23.56
N ALA A 13 0.87 4.26 -24.18
CA ALA A 13 1.30 3.07 -23.47
C ALA A 13 2.81 3.12 -23.17
N ALA A 14 3.62 3.62 -24.11
CA ALA A 14 5.04 3.83 -23.92
C ALA A 14 5.30 4.87 -22.82
N ASP A 15 4.59 6.01 -22.84
CA ASP A 15 4.70 7.06 -21.82
C ASP A 15 4.36 6.52 -20.41
N LEU A 16 3.33 5.66 -20.31
CA LEU A 16 2.94 5.05 -19.04
C LEU A 16 4.04 4.14 -18.49
N VAL A 17 4.65 3.33 -19.36
CA VAL A 17 5.75 2.44 -18.99
C VAL A 17 6.95 3.27 -18.54
N GLU A 18 7.32 4.30 -19.29
CA GLU A 18 8.45 5.17 -18.97
C GLU A 18 8.27 5.87 -17.61
N ILE A 19 7.11 6.51 -17.37
CA ILE A 19 6.80 7.14 -16.08
C ILE A 19 6.82 6.11 -14.95
N THR A 20 6.34 4.90 -15.19
CA THR A 20 6.35 3.83 -14.18
C THR A 20 7.77 3.43 -13.82
N LEU A 21 8.64 3.23 -14.82
CA LEU A 21 10.03 2.84 -14.61
C LEU A 21 10.81 3.93 -13.87
N ILE A 22 10.58 5.21 -14.20
CA ILE A 22 11.18 6.35 -13.48
C ILE A 22 10.76 6.33 -12.00
N ASN A 23 9.47 6.16 -11.73
CA ASN A 23 8.97 6.10 -10.35
C ASN A 23 9.49 4.86 -9.61
N ALA A 24 9.58 3.71 -10.28
CA ALA A 24 10.12 2.49 -9.72
C ALA A 24 11.59 2.66 -9.32
N ARG A 25 12.43 3.23 -10.20
CA ARG A 25 13.84 3.53 -9.91
C ARG A 25 13.99 4.49 -8.74
N ARG A 26 13.18 5.55 -8.69
CA ARG A 26 13.21 6.52 -7.58
C ARG A 26 12.82 5.87 -6.25
N LEU A 27 11.74 5.08 -6.25
CA LEU A 27 11.32 4.36 -5.05
C LEU A 27 12.38 3.34 -4.62
N HIS A 28 12.93 2.58 -5.56
CA HIS A 28 13.99 1.61 -5.29
C HIS A 28 15.24 2.27 -4.70
N GLY A 29 15.66 3.43 -5.21
CA GLY A 29 16.78 4.21 -4.66
C GLY A 29 16.54 4.65 -3.21
N ILE A 30 15.37 5.21 -2.91
CA ILE A 30 15.00 5.58 -1.53
C ILE A 30 15.05 4.35 -0.61
N TRP A 31 14.60 3.20 -1.10
CA TRP A 31 14.62 1.95 -0.34
C TRP A 31 16.01 1.33 -0.19
N ALA A 32 16.91 1.52 -1.15
CA ALA A 32 18.29 1.10 -1.03
C ALA A 32 19.00 1.84 0.12
N ASP A 33 18.73 3.15 0.27
CA ASP A 33 19.38 3.98 1.29
C ASP A 33 18.69 3.88 2.66
N ALA A 34 17.35 3.96 2.70
CA ALA A 34 16.58 4.05 3.94
C ALA A 34 15.89 2.73 4.35
N GLY A 35 15.98 1.68 3.52
CA GLY A 35 15.16 0.49 3.68
C GLY A 35 15.38 -0.28 4.98
N VAL A 36 16.61 -0.33 5.48
CA VAL A 36 16.94 -0.97 6.76
C VAL A 36 16.27 -0.22 7.91
N ALA A 37 16.41 1.11 7.96
CA ALA A 37 15.82 1.94 9.00
C ALA A 37 14.28 1.85 8.99
N ILE A 38 13.68 1.94 7.79
CA ILE A 38 12.22 1.81 7.61
C ILE A 38 11.73 0.43 8.06
N SER A 39 12.44 -0.64 7.67
CA SER A 39 12.05 -2.02 7.99
C SER A 39 12.13 -2.34 9.48
N ILE A 40 12.90 -1.59 10.26
CA ILE A 40 13.00 -1.75 11.72
C ILE A 40 12.00 -0.83 12.42
N MET A 41 12.03 0.47 12.10
CA MET A 41 11.25 1.49 12.81
C MET A 41 9.75 1.36 12.57
N PHE A 42 9.34 1.05 11.35
CA PHE A 42 7.94 1.03 11.00
C PHE A 42 7.15 -0.11 11.66
N PRO A 43 7.60 -1.38 11.64
CA PRO A 43 6.91 -2.44 12.38
C PRO A 43 6.98 -2.22 13.90
N PHE A 44 8.08 -1.66 14.42
CA PHE A 44 8.15 -1.30 15.84
C PHE A 44 7.05 -0.31 16.24
N VAL A 45 6.86 0.77 15.46
CA VAL A 45 5.78 1.74 15.70
C VAL A 45 4.41 1.08 15.56
N LEU A 46 4.19 0.24 14.54
CA LEU A 46 2.93 -0.48 14.39
C LEU A 46 2.63 -1.42 15.57
N SER A 47 3.64 -2.15 16.07
CA SER A 47 3.49 -3.00 17.26
C SER A 47 3.20 -2.18 18.51
N PHE A 48 3.88 -1.04 18.69
CA PHE A 48 3.60 -0.12 19.80
C PHE A 48 2.16 0.39 19.76
N LEU A 49 1.68 0.81 18.58
CA LEU A 49 0.31 1.26 18.38
C LEU A 49 -0.70 0.13 18.61
N ALA A 50 -0.40 -1.10 18.20
CA ALA A 50 -1.26 -2.26 18.43
C ALA A 50 -1.40 -2.55 19.94
N ILE A 51 -0.28 -2.59 20.67
CA ILE A 51 -0.30 -2.85 22.11
C ILE A 51 -1.00 -1.70 22.85
N SER A 52 -0.61 -0.45 22.58
CA SER A 52 -1.25 0.73 23.18
C SER A 52 -2.74 0.77 22.87
N GLY A 53 -3.12 0.50 21.62
CA GLY A 53 -4.51 0.54 21.19
C GLY A 53 -5.35 -0.57 21.80
N PHE A 54 -5.00 -1.83 21.56
CA PHE A 54 -5.86 -2.97 21.91
C PHE A 54 -5.70 -3.43 23.36
N PHE A 55 -4.49 -3.33 23.93
CA PHE A 55 -4.23 -3.79 25.29
C PHE A 55 -4.59 -2.74 26.34
N TYR A 56 -4.18 -1.48 26.12
CA TYR A 56 -4.46 -0.37 27.04
C TYR A 56 -5.78 0.36 26.72
N GLY A 57 -6.45 0.01 25.63
CA GLY A 57 -7.74 0.61 25.25
C GLY A 57 -7.63 2.03 24.70
N ALA A 58 -6.45 2.48 24.25
CA ALA A 58 -6.27 3.83 23.72
C ALA A 58 -6.90 3.97 22.32
N GLU A 59 -8.02 4.68 22.22
CA GLU A 59 -8.84 4.76 21.01
C GLU A 59 -8.12 5.43 19.84
N ILE A 60 -7.35 6.49 20.13
CA ILE A 60 -6.56 7.18 19.11
C ILE A 60 -5.51 6.21 18.54
N SER A 61 -4.84 5.43 19.39
CA SER A 61 -3.86 4.43 18.95
C SER A 61 -4.50 3.33 18.09
N GLN A 62 -5.72 2.89 18.43
CA GLN A 62 -6.47 1.92 17.61
C GLN A 62 -6.80 2.49 16.23
N ALA A 63 -7.30 3.73 16.17
CA ALA A 63 -7.65 4.38 14.92
C ALA A 63 -6.41 4.56 14.01
N VAL A 64 -5.29 5.03 14.59
CA VAL A 64 -4.04 5.18 13.83
C VAL A 64 -3.50 3.82 13.39
N PHE A 65 -3.59 2.78 14.22
CA PHE A 65 -3.19 1.43 13.83
C PHE A 65 -4.00 0.92 12.64
N LEU A 66 -5.34 1.03 12.70
CA LEU A 66 -6.24 0.57 11.66
C LEU A 66 -6.04 1.30 10.32
N PHE A 67 -5.53 2.53 10.37
CA PHE A 67 -5.15 3.29 9.18
C PHE A 67 -3.74 2.93 8.67
N ALA A 68 -2.75 2.90 9.57
CA ALA A 68 -1.35 2.71 9.21
C ALA A 68 -1.04 1.26 8.76
N PHE A 69 -1.71 0.28 9.37
CA PHE A 69 -1.52 -1.14 9.06
C PHE A 69 -1.82 -1.49 7.60
N PRO A 70 -2.98 -1.18 7.01
CA PRO A 70 -3.20 -1.48 5.60
C PRO A 70 -2.31 -0.68 4.65
N LEU A 71 -1.98 0.57 4.99
CA LEU A 71 -1.03 1.36 4.23
C LEU A 71 0.36 0.72 4.20
N SER A 72 0.77 0.06 5.29
CA SER A 72 2.02 -0.73 5.32
C SER A 72 2.06 -1.79 4.22
N GLY A 73 0.94 -2.50 4.00
CA GLY A 73 0.82 -3.51 2.96
C GLY A 73 0.91 -2.92 1.56
N VAL A 74 0.23 -1.79 1.30
CA VAL A 74 0.32 -1.08 0.01
C VAL A 74 1.76 -0.63 -0.26
N PHE A 75 2.43 -0.12 0.76
CA PHE A 75 3.83 0.30 0.66
C PHE A 75 4.73 -0.89 0.33
N ALA A 76 4.64 -1.99 1.07
CA ALA A 76 5.41 -3.22 0.81
C ALA A 76 5.19 -3.76 -0.61
N LEU A 77 3.95 -3.78 -1.10
CA LEU A 77 3.64 -4.19 -2.48
C LEU A 77 4.28 -3.29 -3.53
N SER A 78 4.29 -1.97 -3.29
CA SER A 78 4.88 -0.98 -4.19
C SER A 78 6.40 -1.14 -4.28
N VAL A 79 7.03 -1.48 -3.16
CA VAL A 79 8.47 -1.74 -3.07
C VAL A 79 8.83 -3.04 -3.76
N GLY A 80 8.08 -4.11 -3.47
CA GLY A 80 8.26 -5.38 -4.16
C GLY A 80 8.11 -5.25 -5.67
N LEU A 81 7.14 -4.44 -6.15
CA LEU A 81 7.00 -4.15 -7.57
C LEU A 81 8.20 -3.36 -8.11
N SER A 82 8.63 -2.31 -7.42
CA SER A 82 9.79 -1.51 -7.85
C SER A 82 11.07 -2.32 -7.93
N HIS A 83 11.33 -3.16 -6.92
CA HIS A 83 12.47 -4.07 -6.91
C HIS A 83 12.41 -5.04 -8.08
N ARG A 84 11.25 -5.67 -8.32
CA ARG A 84 11.08 -6.59 -9.46
C ARG A 84 11.30 -5.91 -10.82
N LEU A 85 10.86 -4.67 -10.98
CA LEU A 85 11.09 -3.90 -12.20
C LEU A 85 12.56 -3.54 -12.38
N CYS A 86 13.29 -3.25 -11.30
CA CYS A 86 14.70 -2.86 -11.36
C CYS A 86 15.68 -4.05 -11.42
N THR A 87 15.31 -5.24 -10.93
CA THR A 87 16.21 -6.41 -10.90
C THR A 87 15.96 -7.43 -12.00
N GLN A 88 14.90 -7.30 -12.79
CA GLN A 88 14.56 -8.21 -13.89
C GLN A 88 14.54 -7.44 -15.22
N PRO A 89 15.66 -7.41 -15.97
CA PRO A 89 15.78 -6.66 -17.23
C PRO A 89 14.72 -7.08 -18.26
N ASP A 90 14.41 -8.37 -18.33
CA ASP A 90 13.41 -8.94 -19.24
C ASP A 90 12.01 -8.30 -19.09
N ILE A 91 11.67 -7.88 -17.86
CA ILE A 91 10.40 -7.21 -17.56
C ILE A 91 10.46 -5.74 -17.98
N GLU A 92 11.58 -5.07 -17.76
CA GLU A 92 11.79 -3.67 -18.13
C GLU A 92 11.76 -3.50 -19.66
N GLU A 93 12.34 -4.45 -20.41
CA GLU A 93 12.39 -4.42 -21.88
C GLU A 93 11.06 -4.79 -22.55
N THR A 94 10.10 -5.35 -21.80
CA THR A 94 8.80 -5.79 -22.34
C THR A 94 7.63 -4.92 -21.82
N PRO A 95 7.15 -3.91 -22.59
CA PRO A 95 6.10 -2.98 -22.17
C PRO A 95 4.81 -3.66 -21.67
N GLU A 96 4.41 -4.76 -22.29
CA GLU A 96 3.20 -5.52 -21.93
C GLU A 96 3.32 -6.13 -20.53
N MET A 97 4.50 -6.59 -20.15
CA MET A 97 4.75 -7.19 -18.84
C MET A 97 4.69 -6.14 -17.73
N VAL A 98 5.24 -4.94 -17.98
CA VAL A 98 5.13 -3.79 -17.06
C VAL A 98 3.66 -3.40 -16.86
N ILE A 99 2.90 -3.28 -17.93
CA ILE A 99 1.46 -2.93 -17.87
C ILE A 99 0.68 -4.00 -17.11
N HIS A 100 0.96 -5.28 -17.33
CA HIS A 100 0.32 -6.37 -16.61
C HIS A 100 0.65 -6.32 -15.11
N ALA A 101 1.92 -6.13 -14.75
CA ALA A 101 2.36 -6.01 -13.37
C ALA A 101 1.69 -4.84 -12.64
N LEU A 102 1.61 -3.66 -13.28
CA LEU A 102 0.88 -2.49 -12.78
C LEU A 102 -0.60 -2.76 -12.57
N SER A 103 -1.26 -3.45 -13.51
CA SER A 103 -2.67 -3.77 -13.41
C SER A 103 -2.96 -4.67 -12.20
N ARG A 104 -2.11 -5.67 -11.95
CA ARG A 104 -2.22 -6.55 -10.78
C ARG A 104 -1.96 -5.78 -9.49
N HIS A 105 -0.94 -4.93 -9.46
CA HIS A 105 -0.66 -4.07 -8.30
C HIS A 105 -1.87 -3.20 -7.95
N ARG A 106 -2.50 -2.57 -8.95
CA ARG A 106 -3.71 -1.78 -8.74
C ARG A 106 -4.86 -2.57 -8.13
N VAL A 107 -5.09 -3.81 -8.57
CA VAL A 107 -6.13 -4.68 -8.01
C VAL A 107 -5.85 -4.96 -6.53
N TRP A 108 -4.60 -5.25 -6.16
CA TRP A 108 -4.22 -5.46 -4.76
C TRP A 108 -4.37 -4.20 -3.91
N VAL A 109 -3.93 -3.04 -4.40
CA VAL A 109 -4.12 -1.77 -3.69
C VAL A 109 -5.60 -1.47 -3.47
N GLN A 110 -6.44 -1.72 -4.47
CA GLN A 110 -7.89 -1.56 -4.35
C GLN A 110 -8.49 -2.53 -3.33
N ALA A 111 -8.09 -3.80 -3.37
CA ALA A 111 -8.55 -4.81 -2.41
C ALA A 111 -8.17 -4.41 -0.97
N ILE A 112 -6.94 -3.97 -0.74
CA ILE A 112 -6.49 -3.47 0.56
C ILE A 112 -7.31 -2.24 0.98
N GLY A 113 -7.53 -1.29 0.07
CA GLY A 113 -8.33 -0.09 0.35
C GLY A 113 -9.76 -0.42 0.78
N VAL A 114 -10.43 -1.32 0.05
CA VAL A 114 -11.78 -1.78 0.40
C VAL A 114 -11.80 -2.50 1.75
N ALA A 115 -10.86 -3.41 1.98
CA ALA A 115 -10.72 -4.08 3.27
C ALA A 115 -10.51 -3.07 4.41
N SER A 116 -9.65 -2.07 4.21
CA SER A 116 -9.36 -1.02 5.20
C SER A 116 -10.61 -0.23 5.59
N ILE A 117 -11.41 0.19 4.59
CA ILE A 117 -12.64 0.94 4.82
C ILE A 117 -13.63 0.09 5.64
N ILE A 118 -13.78 -1.18 5.29
CA ILE A 118 -14.65 -2.11 6.01
C ILE A 118 -14.20 -2.25 7.46
N PHE A 119 -12.94 -2.64 7.70
CA PHE A 119 -12.42 -2.83 9.06
C PHE A 119 -12.51 -1.55 9.90
N THR A 120 -12.18 -0.39 9.32
CA THR A 120 -12.27 0.90 10.01
C THR A 120 -13.71 1.26 10.36
N SER A 121 -14.66 1.03 9.45
CA SER A 121 -16.08 1.32 9.68
C SER A 121 -16.68 0.40 10.73
N PHE A 122 -16.36 -0.90 10.67
CA PHE A 122 -16.77 -1.89 11.67
C PHE A 122 -16.25 -1.52 13.06
N TRP A 123 -14.97 -1.14 13.16
CA TRP A 123 -14.38 -0.71 14.43
C TRP A 123 -15.05 0.56 14.98
N GLY A 124 -15.24 1.58 14.14
CA GLY A 124 -15.90 2.81 14.53
C GLY A 124 -17.32 2.59 15.06
N MET A 125 -18.09 1.70 14.40
CA MET A 125 -19.41 1.29 14.89
C MET A 125 -19.34 0.51 16.21
N PHE A 126 -18.40 -0.44 16.34
CA PHE A 126 -18.22 -1.20 17.58
C PHE A 126 -17.90 -0.28 18.77
N GLN A 127 -17.03 0.70 18.56
CA GLN A 127 -16.71 1.72 19.56
C GLN A 127 -17.94 2.57 19.90
N ASN A 128 -18.67 3.03 18.88
CA ASN A 128 -19.90 3.81 19.06
C ASN A 128 -20.94 3.05 19.89
N LEU A 129 -21.15 1.75 19.61
CA LEU A 129 -22.06 0.90 20.37
C LEU A 129 -21.61 0.73 21.83
N ARG A 130 -20.31 0.52 22.09
CA ARG A 130 -19.76 0.44 23.45
C ARG A 130 -19.98 1.72 24.25
N PHE A 131 -19.80 2.88 23.63
CA PHE A 131 -20.07 4.16 24.27
C PHE A 131 -21.56 4.39 24.52
N SER A 132 -22.40 4.03 23.56
CA SER A 132 -23.86 4.20 23.67
C SER A 132 -24.48 3.31 24.76
N SER A 133 -23.95 2.09 24.96
CA SER A 133 -24.39 1.20 26.04
C SER A 133 -24.00 1.64 27.46
N LEU A 134 -23.13 2.64 27.59
CA LEU A 134 -22.69 3.16 28.89
C LEU A 134 -23.52 4.37 29.37
N PHE A 135 -24.43 4.86 28.53
CA PHE A 135 -25.37 5.96 28.82
C PHE A 135 -26.81 5.49 29.12
N PHE A 136 -27.02 4.19 29.36
CA PHE A 136 -28.27 3.60 29.85
C PHE A 136 -28.01 2.82 31.14
#